data_AF-A0A2V9V4Q1-F1
#
_entry.id   AF-A0A2V9V4Q1-F1
#
_cell.length_a   1.000
_cell.length_b   1.000
_cell.length_c   1.000
_cell.angle_alpha   90.00
_cell.angle_beta   90.00
_cell.angle_gamma   90.00
#
_symmetry.space_group_name_H-M   'P 1'
#
loop_
_entity.id
_entity.type
_entity.pdbx_description
1 polymer ?
#
loop_
_entity_poly.entity_id
_entity_poly.type
_entity_poly.pdbx_seq_one_letter_code
_entity_poly.pdbx_strand_id
1 'polypeptide(L)'
;MNCGDVKDLFSPYLDGQVSGVEMHALSRHLKECLGCNREYAALQRTQQLLAELGPKKAPADLALKLKVAISQQVAQARRARYEGLRVRIENAINAFMVPATAGLVSAVLIFGLLLGFFALPGQLQASNGDVPLMLYTAPQLDQTMFGTSLGSIGDDSVVIEAYVDANGRVEDYRILSQPDDVQTMLPEVKKILIFTTFRPALSMGRPTAGRAVISFSKISVKG
;
A
#
# COMPACT_ATOMS: atom_id res chain seq x y z
N MET A 1 47.24 -16.18 69.42
CA MET A 1 47.89 -15.73 68.17
C MET A 1 49.37 -15.72 68.40
N ASN A 2 50.13 -16.26 67.45
CA ASN A 2 51.59 -16.23 67.50
C ASN A 2 52.09 -14.92 66.90
N CYS A 3 53.35 -14.57 67.19
CA CYS A 3 53.96 -13.34 66.66
C CYS A 3 54.06 -13.36 65.12
N GLY A 4 54.12 -14.55 64.49
CA GLY A 4 54.09 -14.68 63.02
C GLY A 4 52.76 -14.22 62.44
N ASP A 5 51.66 -14.84 62.87
CA ASP A 5 50.30 -14.52 62.41
C ASP A 5 49.95 -13.03 62.59
N VAL A 6 50.47 -12.42 63.67
CA VAL A 6 50.24 -11.00 63.98
C VAL A 6 50.97 -10.06 63.02
N LYS A 7 52.18 -10.42 62.58
CA LYS A 7 52.95 -9.58 61.64
C LYS A 7 52.29 -9.50 60.28
N ASP A 8 51.68 -10.60 59.82
CA ASP A 8 50.93 -10.63 58.56
C ASP A 8 49.70 -9.71 58.59
N LEU A 9 49.13 -9.49 59.77
CA LEU A 9 47.99 -8.62 59.99
C LEU A 9 48.35 -7.13 60.12
N PHE A 10 49.63 -6.73 60.17
CA PHE A 10 50.00 -5.33 60.33
C PHE A 10 49.56 -4.44 59.16
N SER A 11 49.81 -4.84 57.91
CA SER A 11 49.40 -4.02 56.75
C SER A 11 47.87 -3.95 56.60
N PRO A 12 47.13 -5.08 56.60
CA PRO A 12 45.67 -5.04 56.52
C PRO A 12 45.04 -4.24 57.67
N TYR A 13 45.64 -4.26 58.86
CA TYR A 13 45.15 -3.49 60.00
C TYR A 13 45.36 -1.99 59.81
N LEU A 14 46.52 -1.57 59.30
CA LEU A 14 46.80 -0.16 58.98
C LEU A 14 45.92 0.36 57.83
N ASP A 15 45.53 -0.52 56.91
CA ASP A 15 44.66 -0.21 55.77
C ASP A 15 43.15 -0.31 56.11
N GLY A 16 42.80 -0.70 57.34
CA GLY A 16 41.43 -0.86 57.80
C GLY A 16 40.67 -2.04 57.18
N GLN A 17 41.39 -3.05 56.65
CA GLN A 17 40.84 -4.20 55.94
C GLN A 17 40.73 -5.47 56.82
N VAL A 18 40.84 -5.36 58.13
CA VAL A 18 40.67 -6.50 59.06
C VAL A 18 39.25 -6.58 59.61
N SER A 19 38.83 -7.79 59.97
CA SER A 19 37.58 -8.00 60.70
C SER A 19 37.69 -7.53 62.16
N GLY A 20 36.55 -7.25 62.81
CA GLY A 20 36.54 -6.81 64.21
C GLY A 20 37.14 -7.83 65.19
N VAL A 21 37.03 -9.12 64.90
CA VAL A 21 37.60 -10.20 65.73
C VAL A 21 39.13 -10.19 65.64
N GLU A 22 39.68 -10.03 64.44
CA GLU A 22 41.13 -9.92 64.20
C GLU A 22 41.70 -8.65 64.83
N MET A 23 41.00 -7.52 64.71
CA MET A 23 41.38 -6.28 65.38
C MET A 23 41.48 -6.44 66.90
N HIS A 24 40.49 -7.09 67.53
CA HIS A 24 40.53 -7.35 68.96
C HIS A 24 41.68 -8.29 69.35
N ALA A 25 41.90 -9.36 68.59
CA ALA A 25 42.98 -10.31 68.85
C ALA A 25 44.37 -9.66 68.70
N LEU A 26 44.55 -8.85 67.66
CA LEU A 26 45.76 -8.08 67.40
C LEU A 26 46.02 -7.04 68.49
N SER A 27 45.00 -6.24 68.86
CA SER A 27 45.13 -5.21 69.90
C SER A 27 45.49 -5.78 71.27
N ARG A 28 44.99 -6.98 71.59
CA ARG A 28 45.37 -7.71 72.81
C ARG A 28 46.84 -8.12 72.75
N HIS A 29 47.26 -8.72 71.63
CA HIS A 29 48.64 -9.17 71.46
C HIS A 29 49.65 -8.01 71.50
N LEU A 30 49.33 -6.84 70.93
CA LEU A 30 50.19 -5.65 70.98
C LEU A 30 50.35 -5.07 72.39
N LYS A 31 49.40 -5.34 73.31
CA LYS A 31 49.53 -4.97 74.72
C LYS A 31 50.43 -5.93 75.49
N GLU A 32 50.43 -7.21 75.12
CA GLU A 32 51.15 -8.28 75.81
C GLU A 32 52.59 -8.45 75.28
N CYS A 33 52.82 -8.22 73.98
CA CYS A 33 54.13 -8.40 73.33
C CYS A 33 54.77 -7.07 72.94
N LEU A 34 55.80 -6.66 73.69
CA LEU A 34 56.56 -5.43 73.41
C LEU A 34 57.30 -5.47 72.07
N GLY A 35 57.72 -6.64 71.60
CA GLY A 35 58.42 -6.79 70.31
C GLY A 35 57.53 -6.44 69.13
N CYS A 36 56.37 -7.09 69.03
CA CYS A 36 55.37 -6.82 67.99
C CYS A 36 54.86 -5.37 68.07
N ASN A 37 54.70 -4.81 69.27
CA ASN A 37 54.29 -3.42 69.44
C ASN A 37 55.33 -2.43 68.88
N ARG A 38 56.62 -2.66 69.14
CA ARG A 38 57.69 -1.82 68.57
C ARG A 38 57.72 -1.86 67.05
N GLU A 39 57.58 -3.04 66.46
CA GLU A 39 57.53 -3.21 65.00
C GLU A 39 56.31 -2.51 64.40
N TYR A 40 55.13 -2.71 64.98
CA TYR A 40 53.90 -2.04 64.56
C TYR A 40 54.00 -0.52 64.66
N ALA A 41 54.52 0.00 65.78
CA ALA A 41 54.72 1.44 65.97
C ALA A 41 55.78 2.03 65.01
N ALA A 42 56.73 1.22 64.54
CA ALA A 42 57.68 1.65 63.51
C ALA A 42 56.99 1.75 62.13
N LEU A 43 56.17 0.75 61.77
CA LEU A 43 55.38 0.79 60.53
C LEU A 43 54.41 1.96 60.50
N GLN A 44 53.71 2.23 61.60
CA GLN A 44 52.79 3.36 61.73
C GLN A 44 53.52 4.70 61.54
N ARG A 45 54.72 4.86 62.10
CA ARG A 45 55.55 6.05 61.90
C ARG A 45 55.98 6.22 60.44
N THR A 46 56.36 5.14 59.77
CA THR A 46 56.67 5.18 58.33
C THR A 46 55.46 5.61 57.50
N GLN A 47 54.27 5.08 57.81
CA GLN A 47 53.03 5.49 57.14
C GLN A 47 52.72 6.98 57.36
N GLN A 48 52.92 7.49 58.57
CA GLN A 48 52.74 8.91 58.89
C GLN A 48 53.70 9.80 58.08
N LEU A 49 55.00 9.44 58.04
CA LEU A 49 55.99 10.16 57.23
C LEU A 49 55.65 10.16 55.74
N LEU A 50 55.10 9.05 55.22
CA LEU A 50 54.64 8.97 53.84
C LEU A 50 53.39 9.82 53.59
N ALA A 51 52.47 9.88 54.56
CA ALA A 51 51.27 10.70 54.47
C ALA A 51 51.59 12.20 54.50
N GLU A 52 52.64 12.61 55.21
CA GLU A 52 53.12 14.00 55.28
C GLU A 52 53.63 14.54 53.93
N LEU A 53 54.07 13.66 53.01
CA LEU A 53 54.48 14.05 51.65
C LEU A 53 53.32 14.66 50.84
N GLY A 54 52.08 14.49 51.31
CA GLY A 54 50.89 15.07 50.73
C GLY A 54 50.43 14.37 49.44
N PRO A 55 49.15 14.53 49.07
CA PRO A 55 48.63 13.95 47.85
C PRO A 55 49.24 14.63 46.61
N LYS A 56 49.63 13.83 45.62
CA LYS A 56 50.00 14.34 44.30
C LYS A 56 48.81 15.08 43.70
N LYS A 57 49.06 16.29 43.18
CA LYS A 57 48.02 17.09 42.51
C LYS A 57 47.36 16.27 41.39
N ALA A 58 46.06 16.08 41.51
CA ALA A 58 45.28 15.40 40.48
C ALA A 58 45.36 16.16 39.15
N PRO A 59 45.44 15.46 38.00
CA PRO A 59 45.44 16.13 36.70
C PRO A 59 44.13 16.88 36.50
N ALA A 60 44.19 18.09 35.92
CA ALA A 60 43.04 18.97 35.74
C ALA A 60 41.88 18.29 35.00
N ASP A 61 42.20 17.40 34.06
CA ASP A 61 41.23 16.70 33.23
C ASP A 61 40.58 15.49 33.93
N LEU A 62 41.05 15.09 35.12
CA LEU A 62 40.55 13.88 35.78
C LEU A 62 39.06 14.00 36.09
N ALA A 63 38.64 15.15 36.60
CA ALA A 63 37.24 15.40 36.93
C ALA A 63 36.35 15.32 35.69
N LEU A 64 36.82 15.84 34.56
CA LEU A 64 36.10 15.77 33.28
C LEU A 64 36.04 14.34 32.77
N LYS A 65 37.17 13.62 32.76
CA LYS A 65 37.25 12.21 32.33
C LYS A 65 36.34 11.32 33.17
N LEU A 66 36.29 11.55 34.48
CA LEU A 66 35.43 10.78 35.38
C LEU A 66 33.95 11.07 35.12
N LYS A 67 33.57 12.35 34.97
CA LYS A 67 32.19 12.72 34.61
C LYS A 67 31.76 12.10 33.28
N VAL A 68 32.64 12.13 32.29
CA VAL A 68 32.39 11.52 30.97
C VAL A 68 32.24 10.01 31.11
N ALA A 69 33.16 9.33 31.79
CA ALA A 69 33.10 7.88 32.02
C ALA A 69 31.82 7.45 32.75
N ILE A 70 31.44 8.18 33.81
CA ILE A 70 30.19 7.94 34.56
C ILE A 70 28.99 8.18 33.65
N SER A 71 28.96 9.28 32.88
CA SER A 71 27.85 9.56 31.98
C SER A 71 27.68 8.48 30.90
N GLN A 72 28.78 7.94 30.37
CA GLN A 72 28.75 6.85 29.41
C GLN A 72 28.25 5.56 30.03
N GLN A 73 28.71 5.19 31.23
CA GLN A 73 28.21 4.01 31.93
C GLN A 73 26.73 4.14 32.29
N VAL A 74 26.29 5.30 32.77
CA VAL A 74 24.87 5.56 33.06
C VAL A 74 24.05 5.53 31.78
N ALA A 75 24.54 6.10 30.68
CA ALA A 75 23.85 6.05 29.39
C ALA A 75 23.77 4.61 28.84
N GLN A 76 24.81 3.79 29.04
CA GLN A 76 24.80 2.37 28.66
C GLN A 76 23.86 1.55 29.55
N ALA A 77 23.84 1.80 30.86
CA ALA A 77 22.95 1.13 31.80
C ALA A 77 21.49 1.55 31.63
N ARG A 78 21.23 2.82 31.28
CA ARG A 78 19.88 3.35 31.01
C ARG A 78 19.36 3.03 29.62
N ARG A 79 20.23 2.73 28.64
CA ARG A 79 19.79 2.26 27.32
C ARG A 79 19.07 0.94 27.49
N ALA A 80 17.75 1.00 27.62
CA ALA A 80 16.93 -0.18 27.56
C ALA A 80 17.20 -0.85 26.22
N ARG A 81 17.38 -2.18 26.21
CA ARG A 81 17.72 -2.96 25.00
C ARG A 81 16.81 -2.67 23.80
N TYR A 82 15.60 -2.20 24.07
CA TYR A 82 14.56 -1.86 23.10
C TYR A 82 14.47 -0.37 22.71
N GLU A 83 15.07 0.55 23.49
CA GLU A 83 15.08 1.98 23.13
C GLU A 83 15.84 2.23 21.83
N GLY A 84 16.95 1.51 21.61
CA GLY A 84 17.68 1.58 20.34
C GLY A 84 16.86 1.11 19.14
N LEU A 85 15.96 0.14 19.33
CA LEU A 85 15.06 -0.34 18.28
C LEU A 85 13.93 0.68 18.03
N ARG A 86 13.37 1.26 19.09
CA ARG A 86 12.34 2.30 19.01
C ARG A 86 12.82 3.53 18.25
N VAL A 87 14.02 4.02 18.55
CA VAL A 87 14.63 5.16 17.85
C VAL A 87 14.87 4.85 16.36
N ARG A 88 15.28 3.61 16.03
CA ARG A 88 15.44 3.19 14.63
C ARG A 88 14.11 3.11 13.89
N ILE A 89 13.06 2.60 14.53
CA ILE A 89 11.72 2.52 13.95
C ILE A 89 11.15 3.92 13.74
N GLU A 90 11.32 4.82 14.70
CA GLU A 90 10.85 6.21 14.62
C GLU A 90 11.55 6.97 13.49
N ASN A 91 12.87 6.81 13.36
CA ASN A 91 13.62 7.38 12.24
C ASN A 91 13.22 6.77 10.88
N ALA A 92 12.95 5.47 10.84
CA ALA A 92 12.49 4.80 9.62
C ALA A 92 11.10 5.28 9.20
N ILE A 93 10.17 5.45 10.14
CA ILE A 93 8.82 5.98 9.87
C ILE A 93 8.91 7.43 9.42
N ASN A 94 9.72 8.27 10.07
CA ASN A 94 9.90 9.67 9.65
C ASN A 94 10.51 9.78 8.24
N ALA A 95 11.49 8.95 7.90
CA ALA A 95 12.04 8.91 6.55
C ALA A 95 11.05 8.36 5.51
N PHE A 96 10.20 7.41 5.91
CA PHE A 96 9.20 6.78 5.04
C PHE A 96 7.91 7.60 4.87
N MET A 97 7.65 8.55 5.77
CA MET A 97 6.44 9.39 5.74
C MET A 97 6.42 10.33 4.52
N VAL A 98 7.59 10.81 4.08
CA VAL A 98 7.69 11.74 2.94
C VAL A 98 7.40 11.05 1.60
N PRO A 99 7.97 9.87 1.27
CA PRO A 99 7.61 9.15 0.05
C PRO A 99 6.16 8.62 0.04
N ALA A 100 5.65 8.12 1.17
CA ALA A 100 4.34 7.47 1.23
C ALA A 100 3.17 8.46 1.02
N THR A 101 3.28 9.67 1.58
CA THR A 101 2.26 10.72 1.42
C THR A 101 2.25 11.28 -0.01
N ALA A 102 3.42 11.47 -0.62
CA ALA A 102 3.54 11.89 -2.01
C ALA A 102 2.93 10.85 -2.98
N GLY A 103 3.19 9.56 -2.74
CA GLY A 103 2.62 8.47 -3.52
C GLY A 103 1.09 8.45 -3.48
N LEU A 104 0.49 8.55 -2.29
CA LEU A 104 -0.96 8.53 -2.12
C LEU A 104 -1.65 9.72 -2.80
N VAL A 105 -1.10 10.93 -2.65
CA VAL A 105 -1.63 12.12 -3.33
C VAL A 105 -1.56 11.97 -4.84
N SER A 106 -0.45 11.47 -5.37
CA SER A 106 -0.30 11.26 -6.81
C SER A 106 -1.27 10.21 -7.36
N ALA A 107 -1.49 9.11 -6.63
CA ALA A 107 -2.42 8.06 -7.04
C ALA A 107 -3.87 8.57 -7.07
N VAL A 108 -4.30 9.33 -6.05
CA VAL A 108 -5.64 9.92 -6.01
C VAL A 108 -5.84 10.93 -7.15
N LEU A 109 -4.84 11.76 -7.45
CA LEU A 109 -4.92 12.71 -8.56
C LEU A 109 -5.02 12.01 -9.92
N ILE A 110 -4.18 10.99 -10.16
CA ILE A 110 -4.19 10.22 -11.42
C ILE A 110 -5.52 9.48 -11.57
N PHE A 111 -5.99 8.80 -10.52
CA PHE A 111 -7.25 8.07 -10.54
C PHE A 111 -8.45 9.00 -10.73
N GLY A 112 -8.47 10.14 -10.04
CA GLY A 112 -9.50 11.17 -10.21
C GLY A 112 -9.52 11.74 -11.63
N LEU A 113 -8.35 11.98 -12.22
CA LEU A 113 -8.24 12.46 -13.60
C LEU A 113 -8.71 11.40 -14.62
N LEU A 114 -8.34 10.13 -14.42
CA LEU A 114 -8.82 9.03 -15.25
C LEU A 114 -10.32 8.86 -15.14
N LEU A 115 -10.89 8.86 -13.93
CA LEU A 115 -12.33 8.80 -13.75
C LEU A 115 -13.01 10.01 -14.39
N GLY A 116 -12.48 11.23 -14.24
CA GLY A 116 -13.03 12.42 -14.90
C GLY A 116 -13.01 12.30 -16.42
N PHE A 117 -11.97 11.71 -17.01
CA PHE A 117 -11.87 11.51 -18.45
C PHE A 117 -12.80 10.41 -18.98
N PHE A 118 -12.92 9.28 -18.26
CA PHE A 118 -13.73 8.13 -18.69
C PHE A 118 -15.21 8.20 -18.27
N ALA A 119 -15.55 8.94 -17.22
CA ALA A 119 -16.91 9.04 -16.69
C ALA A 119 -17.71 10.21 -17.27
N LEU A 120 -17.12 11.04 -18.13
CA LEU A 120 -17.92 11.93 -18.98
C LEU A 120 -18.68 11.06 -19.98
N PRO A 121 -20.03 11.06 -19.99
CA PRO A 121 -20.80 10.27 -20.92
C PRO A 121 -20.62 10.87 -22.32
N GLY A 122 -19.57 10.44 -23.02
CA GLY A 122 -19.50 10.53 -24.47
C GLY A 122 -20.66 9.69 -24.99
N GLN A 123 -21.75 10.36 -25.34
CA GLN A 123 -22.89 9.87 -26.15
C GLN A 123 -22.65 8.47 -26.72
N LEU A 124 -22.96 7.46 -25.91
CA LEU A 124 -22.97 6.06 -26.30
C LEU A 124 -24.14 5.92 -27.28
N GLN A 125 -23.87 6.12 -28.56
CA GLN A 125 -24.79 5.71 -29.61
C GLN A 125 -25.01 4.21 -29.44
N ALA A 126 -26.25 3.82 -29.14
CA ALA A 126 -26.70 2.45 -29.17
C ALA A 126 -26.64 1.93 -30.62
N SER A 127 -25.44 1.65 -31.09
CA SER A 127 -25.22 0.84 -32.28
C SER A 127 -25.32 -0.61 -31.81
N ASN A 128 -26.32 -1.35 -32.30
CA ASN A 128 -26.39 -2.81 -32.23
C ASN A 128 -25.26 -3.40 -33.11
N GLY A 129 -24.02 -3.11 -32.73
CA GLY A 129 -22.83 -3.71 -33.27
C GLY A 129 -22.43 -4.86 -32.37
N ASP A 130 -23.19 -5.96 -32.42
CA ASP A 130 -22.61 -7.26 -32.10
C ASP A 130 -21.30 -7.36 -32.88
N VAL A 131 -20.17 -7.45 -32.16
CA VAL A 131 -18.85 -7.59 -32.77
C VAL A 131 -18.94 -8.76 -33.75
N PRO A 132 -18.84 -8.54 -35.07
CA PRO A 132 -19.05 -9.61 -36.03
C PRO A 132 -17.94 -10.63 -35.78
N LEU A 133 -18.31 -11.78 -35.20
CA LEU A 133 -17.49 -12.97 -35.34
C LEU A 133 -17.28 -13.12 -36.84
N MET A 134 -16.03 -13.19 -37.29
CA MET A 134 -15.65 -13.22 -38.72
C MET A 134 -16.28 -14.40 -39.51
N LEU A 135 -17.05 -15.25 -38.82
CA LEU A 135 -17.78 -16.40 -39.33
C LEU A 135 -19.23 -16.07 -39.74
N TYR A 136 -19.86 -15.01 -39.20
CA TYR A 136 -21.25 -14.66 -39.53
C TYR A 136 -21.46 -13.15 -39.64
N THR A 137 -22.07 -12.72 -40.74
CA THR A 137 -22.49 -11.32 -40.95
C THR A 137 -24.00 -11.29 -41.17
N ALA A 138 -24.70 -10.50 -40.37
CA ALA A 138 -26.15 -10.30 -40.47
C ALA A 138 -26.54 -9.62 -41.80
N PRO A 139 -27.76 -9.84 -42.31
CA PRO A 139 -28.21 -9.20 -43.54
C PRO A 139 -28.30 -7.68 -43.37
N GLN A 140 -27.76 -6.93 -44.32
CA GLN A 140 -27.76 -5.46 -44.29
C GLN A 140 -28.71 -4.91 -45.35
N LEU A 141 -29.53 -3.92 -44.99
CA LEU A 141 -30.43 -3.25 -45.94
C LEU A 141 -29.62 -2.45 -46.96
N ASP A 142 -29.84 -2.66 -48.25
CA ASP A 142 -29.24 -1.82 -49.28
C ASP A 142 -30.00 -0.48 -49.33
N GLN A 143 -29.38 0.56 -48.78
CA GLN A 143 -29.99 1.88 -48.56
C GLN A 143 -30.37 2.61 -49.87
N THR A 144 -29.96 2.08 -51.02
CA THR A 144 -30.08 2.76 -52.33
C THR A 144 -31.51 2.83 -52.90
N MET A 145 -32.46 2.01 -52.41
CA MET A 145 -33.86 2.03 -52.91
C MET A 145 -34.92 2.35 -51.85
N PHE A 146 -34.57 2.24 -50.56
CA PHE A 146 -35.53 2.35 -49.46
C PHE A 146 -36.06 3.78 -49.21
N GLY A 147 -35.35 4.81 -49.71
CA GLY A 147 -35.68 6.21 -49.46
C GLY A 147 -36.81 6.81 -50.31
N THR A 148 -37.23 6.14 -51.38
CA THR A 148 -38.12 6.74 -52.41
C THR A 148 -39.60 6.36 -52.30
N SER A 149 -39.97 5.43 -51.41
CA SER A 149 -41.33 4.89 -51.32
C SER A 149 -42.07 5.19 -50.01
N LEU A 150 -41.48 6.00 -49.11
CA LEU A 150 -42.04 6.27 -47.79
C LEU A 150 -43.05 7.43 -47.82
N GLY A 151 -44.18 7.20 -48.49
CA GLY A 151 -45.19 8.22 -48.73
C GLY A 151 -46.32 8.30 -47.69
N SER A 152 -46.66 7.22 -46.98
CA SER A 152 -47.86 7.25 -46.14
C SER A 152 -47.90 6.22 -44.99
N ILE A 153 -46.79 5.99 -44.30
CA ILE A 153 -46.84 5.22 -43.04
C ILE A 153 -47.24 6.18 -41.92
N GLY A 154 -48.30 5.84 -41.18
CA GLY A 154 -48.88 6.65 -40.09
C GLY A 154 -47.87 6.97 -38.97
N ASP A 155 -48.28 7.81 -38.02
CA ASP A 155 -47.39 8.38 -36.99
C ASP A 155 -46.73 7.33 -36.05
N ASP A 156 -47.22 6.09 -36.06
CA ASP A 156 -46.65 4.98 -35.27
C ASP A 156 -45.57 4.20 -36.02
N SER A 157 -44.40 4.06 -35.39
CA SER A 157 -43.31 3.27 -35.95
C SER A 157 -43.65 1.78 -35.97
N VAL A 158 -43.64 1.16 -37.16
CA VAL A 158 -43.88 -0.27 -37.30
C VAL A 158 -42.54 -1.00 -37.36
N VAL A 159 -42.32 -1.94 -36.44
CA VAL A 159 -41.15 -2.83 -36.45
C VAL A 159 -41.55 -4.16 -37.08
N ILE A 160 -40.77 -4.58 -38.08
CA ILE A 160 -41.01 -5.80 -38.85
C ILE A 160 -39.73 -6.63 -38.85
N GLU A 161 -39.90 -7.92 -38.60
CA GLU A 161 -38.90 -8.94 -38.82
C GLU A 161 -39.08 -9.53 -40.23
N ALA A 162 -38.14 -9.29 -41.13
CA ALA A 162 -38.12 -9.82 -42.48
C ALA A 162 -37.18 -11.04 -42.57
N TYR A 163 -37.65 -12.12 -43.19
CA TYR A 163 -36.85 -13.28 -43.55
C TYR A 163 -36.25 -13.06 -44.93
N VAL A 164 -34.93 -13.02 -45.00
CA VAL A 164 -34.18 -12.72 -46.21
C VAL A 164 -33.54 -14.01 -46.71
N ASP A 165 -33.73 -14.33 -48.00
CA ASP A 165 -33.15 -15.50 -48.65
C ASP A 165 -31.65 -15.31 -48.95
N ALA A 166 -30.99 -16.35 -49.47
CA ALA A 166 -29.59 -16.27 -49.86
C ALA A 166 -29.31 -15.32 -51.05
N ASN A 167 -30.36 -14.86 -51.76
CA ASN A 167 -30.27 -13.89 -52.85
C ASN A 167 -30.48 -12.45 -52.37
N GLY A 168 -30.77 -12.23 -51.08
CA GLY A 168 -31.03 -10.91 -50.52
C GLY A 168 -32.46 -10.40 -50.76
N ARG A 169 -33.42 -11.27 -51.08
CA ARG A 169 -34.84 -10.93 -51.22
C ARG A 169 -35.62 -11.33 -49.99
N VAL A 170 -36.70 -10.60 -49.71
CA VAL A 170 -37.62 -10.92 -48.60
C VAL A 170 -38.51 -12.08 -49.03
N GLU A 171 -38.43 -13.20 -48.32
CA GLU A 171 -39.26 -14.39 -48.54
C GLU A 171 -40.55 -14.31 -47.72
N ASP A 172 -40.44 -13.90 -46.46
CA ASP A 172 -41.57 -13.77 -45.53
C ASP A 172 -41.33 -12.63 -44.54
N TYR A 173 -42.38 -12.17 -43.86
CA TYR A 173 -42.28 -11.12 -42.85
C TYR A 173 -43.22 -11.37 -41.67
N ARG A 174 -42.75 -10.99 -40.48
CA ARG A 174 -43.52 -11.00 -39.24
C ARG A 174 -43.51 -9.61 -38.63
N ILE A 175 -44.69 -9.08 -38.37
CA ILE A 175 -44.83 -7.79 -37.71
C ILE A 175 -44.62 -8.00 -36.20
N LEU A 176 -43.68 -7.25 -35.61
CA LEU A 176 -43.36 -7.32 -34.19
C LEU A 176 -44.06 -6.22 -33.39
N SER A 177 -44.39 -5.09 -34.02
CA SER A 177 -45.20 -4.02 -33.43
C SER A 177 -46.69 -4.27 -33.67
N GLN A 178 -47.52 -4.09 -32.65
CA GLN A 178 -48.98 -4.22 -32.74
C GLN A 178 -49.66 -2.85 -32.58
N PRO A 179 -49.51 -1.91 -33.54
CA PRO A 179 -50.27 -0.67 -33.52
C PRO A 179 -51.75 -0.95 -33.79
N ASP A 180 -52.67 -0.15 -33.25
CA ASP A 180 -54.11 -0.40 -33.34
C ASP A 180 -54.66 -0.37 -34.79
N ASP A 181 -53.88 0.14 -35.75
CA ASP A 181 -54.26 0.35 -37.16
C ASP A 181 -53.49 -0.54 -38.17
N VAL A 182 -53.01 -1.73 -37.74
CA VAL A 182 -52.19 -2.63 -38.59
C VAL A 182 -52.85 -2.92 -39.93
N GLN A 183 -54.16 -3.18 -39.95
CA GLN A 183 -54.88 -3.69 -41.13
C GLN A 183 -54.87 -2.70 -42.30
N THR A 184 -54.86 -1.40 -42.03
CA THR A 184 -54.86 -0.34 -43.04
C THR A 184 -53.48 -0.18 -43.70
N MET A 185 -52.40 -0.47 -42.96
CA MET A 185 -51.00 -0.26 -43.38
C MET A 185 -50.36 -1.50 -44.04
N LEU A 186 -50.98 -2.68 -43.91
CA LEU A 186 -50.47 -3.95 -44.48
C LEU A 186 -50.17 -3.91 -45.99
N PRO A 187 -51.03 -3.34 -46.86
CA PRO A 187 -50.80 -3.35 -48.30
C PRO A 187 -49.58 -2.50 -48.71
N GLU A 188 -49.37 -1.38 -48.02
CA GLU A 188 -48.26 -0.46 -48.30
C GLU A 188 -46.92 -1.04 -47.86
N VAL A 189 -46.88 -1.61 -46.65
CA VAL A 189 -45.72 -2.36 -46.13
C VAL A 189 -45.35 -3.51 -47.05
N LYS A 190 -46.33 -4.31 -47.49
CA LYS A 190 -46.10 -5.43 -48.41
C LYS A 190 -45.49 -4.97 -49.73
N LYS A 191 -45.99 -3.86 -50.30
CA LYS A 191 -45.45 -3.28 -51.53
C LYS A 191 -44.00 -2.86 -51.33
N ILE A 192 -43.67 -2.19 -50.23
CA ILE A 192 -42.30 -1.77 -49.94
C ILE A 192 -41.38 -3.00 -49.83
N LEU A 193 -41.76 -4.01 -49.04
CA LEU A 193 -40.96 -5.22 -48.83
C LEU A 193 -40.67 -6.00 -50.12
N ILE A 194 -41.59 -6.02 -51.09
CA ILE A 194 -41.39 -6.66 -52.41
C ILE A 194 -40.24 -5.98 -53.19
N PHE A 195 -40.08 -4.68 -53.03
CA PHE A 195 -39.06 -3.90 -53.75
C PHE A 195 -37.78 -3.66 -52.93
N THR A 196 -37.76 -4.04 -51.65
CA THR A 196 -36.54 -3.97 -50.84
C THR A 196 -35.59 -5.12 -51.16
N THR A 197 -34.33 -4.78 -51.36
CA THR A 197 -33.23 -5.74 -51.51
C THR A 197 -32.24 -5.58 -50.37
N PHE A 198 -31.76 -6.70 -49.85
CA PHE A 198 -30.77 -6.79 -48.79
C PHE A 198 -29.48 -7.36 -49.35
N ARG A 199 -28.36 -7.02 -48.73
CA ARG A 199 -27.18 -7.85 -48.82
C ARG A 199 -27.44 -9.10 -47.98
N PRO A 200 -27.35 -10.32 -48.57
CA PRO A 200 -27.68 -11.54 -47.86
C PRO A 200 -26.76 -11.74 -46.66
N ALA A 201 -27.22 -12.50 -45.68
CA ALA A 201 -26.38 -12.90 -44.56
C ALA A 201 -25.21 -13.75 -45.09
N LEU A 202 -24.02 -13.57 -44.54
CA LEU A 202 -22.86 -14.37 -44.90
C LEU A 202 -22.52 -15.30 -43.75
N SER A 203 -22.45 -16.60 -44.03
CA SER A 203 -21.88 -17.60 -43.12
C SER A 203 -20.62 -18.16 -43.77
N MET A 204 -19.46 -17.98 -43.13
CA MET A 204 -18.16 -18.37 -43.67
C MET A 204 -17.91 -17.84 -45.10
N GLY A 205 -18.37 -16.61 -45.38
CA GLY A 205 -18.25 -15.97 -46.69
C GLY A 205 -19.21 -16.49 -47.77
N ARG A 206 -20.12 -17.42 -47.44
CA ARG A 206 -21.17 -17.90 -48.35
C ARG A 206 -22.51 -17.25 -48.03
N PRO A 207 -23.28 -16.78 -49.04
CA PRO A 207 -24.64 -16.28 -48.84
C PRO A 207 -25.54 -17.34 -48.23
N THR A 208 -26.24 -16.99 -47.15
CA THR A 208 -27.21 -17.81 -46.46
C THR A 208 -28.46 -17.01 -46.11
N ALA A 209 -29.57 -17.70 -45.85
CA ALA A 209 -30.77 -17.06 -45.34
C ALA A 209 -30.52 -16.45 -43.94
N GLY A 210 -31.16 -15.33 -43.67
CA GLY A 210 -31.01 -14.58 -42.42
C GLY A 210 -32.26 -13.80 -42.05
N ARG A 211 -32.29 -13.25 -40.83
CA ARG A 211 -33.40 -12.44 -40.32
C ARG A 211 -32.92 -11.01 -40.18
N ALA A 212 -33.71 -10.06 -40.69
CA ALA A 212 -33.45 -8.63 -40.58
C ALA A 212 -34.59 -7.97 -39.80
N VAL A 213 -34.28 -7.15 -38.81
CA VAL A 213 -35.28 -6.33 -38.11
C VAL A 213 -35.20 -4.91 -38.65
N ILE A 214 -36.34 -4.41 -39.12
CA ILE A 214 -36.44 -3.11 -39.77
C ILE A 214 -37.53 -2.33 -39.05
N SER A 215 -37.22 -1.08 -38.71
CA SER A 215 -38.21 -0.12 -38.23
C SER A 215 -38.56 0.85 -39.34
N PHE A 216 -39.86 1.00 -39.61
CA PHE A 216 -40.39 2.04 -40.47
C PHE A 216 -40.79 3.23 -39.59
N SER A 217 -40.23 4.41 -39.86
CA SER A 217 -40.60 5.66 -39.19
C SER A 217 -40.72 6.79 -40.20
N LYS A 218 -41.69 7.69 -40.00
CA LYS A 218 -41.92 8.84 -40.87
C LYS A 218 -40.74 9.81 -40.81
N ILE A 219 -40.25 10.21 -41.99
CA ILE A 219 -39.39 11.39 -42.13
C ILE A 219 -40.31 12.56 -42.48
N SER A 220 -40.77 13.29 -41.46
CA SER A 220 -41.58 14.49 -41.66
C SER A 220 -40.65 15.66 -41.97
N VAL A 221 -40.44 15.96 -43.26
CA VAL A 221 -39.83 17.23 -43.66
C VAL A 221 -40.89 18.31 -43.46
N LYS A 222 -40.82 19.04 -42.34
CA LYS A 222 -41.58 20.29 -42.18
C LYS A 222 -41.00 21.29 -43.17
N GLY A 223 -41.80 21.70 -44.15
CA GLY A 223 -41.59 22.94 -44.91
C GLY A 223 -42.07 24.13 -44.11
#